data_AF-A0A0M4D7W8-F1
#
_entry.id   AF-A0A0M4D7W8-F1
#
_cell.length_a   1.000
_cell.length_b   1.000
_cell.length_c   1.000
_cell.angle_alpha   90.00
_cell.angle_beta   90.00
_cell.angle_gamma   90.00
#
_symmetry.space_group_name_H-M   'P 1'
#
loop_
_entity.id
_entity.type
_entity.pdbx_description
1 polymer ?
#
loop_
_entity_poly.entity_id
_entity_poly.type
_entity_poly.pdbx_seq_one_letter_code
_entity_poly.pdbx_strand_id
1 'polypeptide(L)'
;MATQLQSAEARAGLRRLVASEVSEALTRQPGLAKTTAANTAQIVAAIAAAVIALPPAQQRRLKSKSADVADLIAAFARDDTRAERIAIPEPAEVEPRKGSGFGELIDIEEGRRRLSAYSIKGPLEEWAGPVAGSSALRDRGIARSTLHDWQRRDQVVALLVGARKHAFPLEQFVDGRPVEGIADILKIVGNPRRAWLWLVQQSPLLGNMRPIDLLKRERKDEVVEAARTVFEYP
;
A
#
# COMPACT_ATOMS: atom_id res chain seq x y z
N MET A 1 5.38 -8.67 44.42
CA MET A 1 6.53 -8.31 43.54
C MET A 1 6.46 -9.01 42.16
N ALA A 2 5.29 -9.10 41.53
CA ALA A 2 5.12 -9.81 40.24
C ALA A 2 4.78 -8.88 39.05
N THR A 3 4.77 -7.56 39.26
CA THR A 3 4.16 -6.61 38.31
C THR A 3 5.16 -5.79 37.49
N GLN A 4 6.47 -5.89 37.76
CA GLN A 4 7.49 -5.04 37.10
C GLN A 4 8.14 -5.64 35.83
N LEU A 5 7.90 -6.92 35.50
CA LEU A 5 8.47 -7.56 34.29
C LEU A 5 7.52 -7.59 33.08
N GLN A 6 6.36 -6.95 33.17
CA GLN A 6 5.38 -6.92 32.06
C GLN A 6 5.51 -5.71 31.13
N SER A 7 6.31 -4.69 31.46
CA SER A 7 6.52 -3.56 30.55
C SER A 7 7.40 -3.97 29.36
N ALA A 8 7.08 -3.45 28.17
CA ALA A 8 7.85 -3.69 26.96
C ALA A 8 9.32 -3.25 27.12
N GLU A 9 9.56 -2.21 27.91
CA GLU A 9 10.91 -1.70 28.24
C GLU A 9 11.70 -2.66 29.13
N ALA A 10 11.09 -3.28 30.15
CA ALA A 10 11.76 -4.26 31.00
C ALA A 10 12.15 -5.51 30.19
N ARG A 11 11.30 -5.93 29.23
CA ARG A 11 11.60 -7.02 28.30
C ARG A 11 12.74 -6.65 27.34
N ALA A 12 12.76 -5.44 26.83
CA ALA A 12 13.84 -4.95 25.97
C ALA A 12 15.18 -4.86 26.72
N GLY A 13 15.18 -4.40 27.97
CA GLY A 13 16.35 -4.36 28.84
C GLY A 13 16.91 -5.74 29.12
N LEU A 14 16.06 -6.69 29.51
CA LEU A 14 16.45 -8.08 29.74
C LEU A 14 17.03 -8.74 28.48
N ARG A 15 16.43 -8.51 27.31
CA ARG A 15 16.95 -9.03 26.04
C ARG A 15 18.34 -8.51 25.72
N ARG A 16 18.60 -7.22 25.93
CA ARG A 16 19.93 -6.64 25.71
C ARG A 16 20.97 -7.23 26.66
N LEU A 17 20.64 -7.37 27.94
CA LEU A 17 21.53 -7.96 28.94
C LEU A 17 21.90 -9.41 28.58
N VAL A 18 20.90 -10.25 28.34
CA VAL A 18 21.11 -11.67 28.01
C VAL A 18 21.89 -11.81 26.69
N ALA A 19 21.60 -10.99 25.68
CA ALA A 19 22.34 -11.02 24.42
C ALA A 19 23.81 -10.60 24.60
N SER A 20 24.10 -9.63 25.46
CA SER A 20 25.48 -9.21 25.75
C SER A 20 26.28 -10.33 26.43
N GLU A 21 25.75 -10.87 27.52
CA GLU A 21 26.41 -11.92 28.32
C GLU A 21 26.64 -13.20 27.50
N VAL A 22 25.63 -13.62 26.73
CA VAL A 22 25.73 -14.82 25.90
C VAL A 22 26.69 -14.61 24.73
N SER A 23 26.70 -13.43 24.11
CA SER A 23 27.66 -13.12 23.04
C SER A 23 29.10 -13.11 23.56
N GLU A 24 29.33 -12.53 24.73
CA GLU A 24 30.65 -12.53 25.36
C GLU A 24 31.12 -13.94 25.70
N ALA A 25 30.25 -14.77 26.29
CA ALA A 25 30.58 -16.17 26.58
C ALA A 25 30.88 -16.98 25.31
N LEU A 26 30.11 -16.78 24.23
CA LEU A 26 30.27 -17.48 22.96
C LEU A 26 31.51 -17.03 22.18
N THR A 27 31.90 -15.75 22.27
CA THR A 27 33.11 -15.23 21.61
C THR A 27 34.41 -15.72 22.27
N ARG A 28 34.34 -16.22 23.50
CA ARG A 28 35.47 -16.91 24.16
C ARG A 28 35.67 -18.34 23.68
N GLN A 29 34.73 -18.92 22.92
CA GLN A 29 34.87 -20.26 22.36
C GLN A 29 35.69 -20.23 21.06
N PRO A 30 36.76 -21.04 20.97
CA PRO A 30 37.60 -21.08 19.77
C PRO A 30 36.82 -21.66 18.58
N GLY A 31 36.96 -21.03 17.41
CA GLY A 31 36.36 -21.51 16.15
C GLY A 31 34.96 -20.98 15.82
N LEU A 32 34.33 -20.20 16.70
CA LEU A 32 33.03 -19.59 16.42
C LEU A 32 33.19 -18.19 15.81
N ALA A 33 32.55 -17.95 14.66
CA ALA A 33 32.53 -16.61 14.05
C ALA A 33 31.78 -15.60 14.94
N LYS A 34 32.30 -14.37 15.04
CA LYS A 34 31.70 -13.29 15.86
C LYS A 34 30.24 -13.01 15.49
N THR A 35 29.91 -13.09 14.21
CA THR A 35 28.55 -12.91 13.68
C THR A 35 27.62 -14.03 14.14
N THR A 36 28.07 -15.28 14.12
CA THR A 36 27.32 -16.44 14.62
C THR A 36 27.11 -16.35 16.13
N ALA A 37 28.12 -15.92 16.88
CA ALA A 37 28.00 -15.67 18.32
C ALA A 37 26.93 -14.61 18.63
N ALA A 38 26.96 -13.48 17.92
CA ALA A 38 25.98 -12.40 18.09
C ALA A 38 24.54 -12.85 17.74
N ASN A 39 24.35 -13.54 16.62
CA ASN A 39 23.04 -14.04 16.19
C ASN A 39 22.48 -15.06 17.19
N THR A 40 23.32 -15.99 17.65
CA THR A 40 22.93 -16.98 18.67
C THR A 40 22.52 -16.30 19.97
N ALA A 41 23.27 -15.28 20.40
CA ALA A 41 22.95 -14.54 21.61
C ALA A 41 21.62 -13.79 21.53
N GLN A 42 21.26 -13.24 20.37
CA GLN A 42 19.95 -12.61 20.15
C GLN A 42 18.80 -13.62 20.23
N ILE A 43 18.97 -14.81 19.67
CA ILE A 43 17.98 -15.89 19.73
C ILE A 43 17.78 -16.35 21.18
N VAL A 44 18.86 -16.62 21.91
CA VAL A 44 18.82 -17.02 23.32
C VAL A 44 18.14 -15.94 24.17
N ALA A 45 18.45 -14.67 23.95
CA ALA A 45 17.82 -13.55 24.64
C ALA A 45 16.31 -13.47 24.39
N ALA A 46 15.87 -13.71 23.15
CA ALA A 46 14.46 -13.73 22.79
C ALA A 46 13.71 -14.86 23.51
N ILE A 47 14.31 -16.06 23.52
CA ILE A 47 13.75 -17.24 24.17
C ILE A 47 13.69 -17.02 25.69
N ALA A 48 14.76 -16.55 26.32
CA ALA A 48 14.80 -16.28 27.75
C ALA A 48 13.71 -15.30 28.19
N ALA A 49 13.52 -14.21 27.43
CA ALA A 49 12.47 -13.23 27.70
C ALA A 49 11.05 -13.83 27.59
N ALA A 50 10.83 -14.72 26.61
CA ALA A 50 9.56 -15.42 26.45
C ALA A 50 9.31 -16.42 27.60
N VAL A 51 10.32 -17.19 28.00
CA VAL A 51 10.20 -18.20 29.07
C VAL A 51 9.94 -17.54 30.43
N ILE A 52 10.62 -16.45 30.74
CA ILE A 52 10.43 -15.72 32.01
C ILE A 52 9.01 -15.12 32.11
N ALA A 53 8.39 -14.77 30.98
CA ALA A 53 7.03 -14.27 30.95
C ALA A 53 5.94 -15.36 31.16
N LEU A 54 6.31 -16.64 31.14
CA LEU A 54 5.37 -17.74 31.35
C LEU A 54 5.04 -17.95 32.84
N PRO A 55 3.83 -18.41 33.19
CA PRO A 55 3.50 -18.86 34.54
C PRO A 55 4.41 -19.99 35.04
N PRO A 56 4.69 -20.10 36.36
CA PRO A 56 5.62 -21.10 36.91
C PRO A 56 5.28 -22.56 36.56
N ALA A 57 4.00 -22.90 36.45
CA ALA A 57 3.55 -24.23 36.03
C ALA A 57 3.94 -24.55 34.57
N GLN A 58 3.92 -23.54 33.68
CA GLN A 58 4.30 -23.68 32.28
C GLN A 58 5.83 -23.70 32.13
N GLN A 59 6.56 -22.93 32.92
CA GLN A 59 8.03 -22.99 32.95
C GLN A 59 8.55 -24.39 33.34
N ARG A 60 7.92 -25.04 34.33
CA ARG A 60 8.29 -26.42 34.74
C ARG A 60 8.03 -27.46 33.65
N ARG A 61 6.92 -27.33 32.91
CA ARG A 61 6.60 -28.19 31.75
C ARG A 61 7.57 -27.99 30.59
N LEU A 62 8.09 -26.77 30.41
CA LEU A 62 9.10 -26.50 29.39
C LEU A 62 10.46 -27.08 29.78
N LYS A 63 10.84 -26.99 31.06
CA LYS A 63 12.06 -27.61 31.58
C LYS A 63 12.10 -29.12 31.35
N SER A 64 10.96 -29.83 31.48
CA SER A 64 10.89 -31.26 31.18
C SER A 64 10.99 -31.62 29.70
N LYS A 65 10.98 -30.63 28.79
CA LYS A 65 11.02 -30.80 27.33
C LYS A 65 12.23 -30.11 26.67
N SER A 66 13.22 -29.70 27.45
CA SER A 66 14.36 -28.94 26.91
C SER A 66 15.20 -29.73 25.92
N ALA A 67 15.27 -31.06 26.07
CA ALA A 67 15.91 -31.95 25.10
C ALA A 67 15.17 -31.95 23.75
N ASP A 68 13.84 -32.08 23.77
CA ASP A 68 13.00 -32.01 22.57
C ASP A 68 13.19 -30.70 21.80
N VAL A 69 13.40 -29.57 22.49
CA VAL A 69 13.64 -28.28 21.85
C VAL A 69 15.00 -28.24 21.14
N ALA A 70 16.04 -28.83 21.74
CA ALA A 70 17.35 -28.95 21.10
C ALA A 70 17.27 -29.88 19.87
N ASP A 71 16.54 -30.98 19.98
CA ASP A 71 16.32 -31.92 18.87
C ASP A 71 15.53 -31.29 17.72
N LEU A 72 14.53 -30.45 18.02
CA LEU A 72 13.77 -29.70 17.03
C LEU A 72 14.64 -28.66 16.29
N ILE A 73 15.53 -27.95 17.01
CA ILE A 73 16.47 -26.99 16.39
C ILE A 73 17.49 -27.75 15.53
N ALA A 74 17.99 -28.89 16.00
CA ALA A 74 18.89 -29.74 15.25
C ALA A 74 18.22 -30.41 14.04
N ALA A 75 16.91 -30.67 14.11
CA ALA A 75 16.11 -31.12 12.98
C ALA A 75 15.91 -30.00 11.96
N PHE A 76 15.63 -28.77 12.41
CA PHE A 76 15.55 -27.59 11.54
C PHE A 76 16.88 -27.30 10.83
N ALA A 77 18.02 -27.49 11.49
CA ALA A 77 19.34 -27.35 10.87
C ALA A 77 19.68 -28.49 9.88
N ARG A 78 19.03 -29.65 10.02
CA ARG A 78 19.15 -30.80 9.09
C ARG A 78 18.17 -30.71 7.93
N ASP A 79 17.09 -29.97 8.10
CA ASP A 79 16.18 -29.55 7.05
C ASP A 79 16.84 -28.43 6.24
N ASP A 80 17.93 -28.78 5.57
CA ASP A 80 18.65 -27.92 4.61
C ASP A 80 17.87 -27.87 3.29
N THR A 81 16.53 -27.83 3.37
CA THR A 81 15.68 -27.39 2.28
C THR A 81 15.99 -25.92 2.08
N ARG A 82 17.07 -25.67 1.32
CA ARG A 82 17.42 -24.40 0.70
C ARG A 82 16.12 -23.72 0.36
N ALA A 83 15.69 -22.75 1.20
CA ALA A 83 14.34 -22.19 1.20
C ALA A 83 13.85 -22.22 -0.23
N GLU A 84 13.05 -23.24 -0.57
CA GLU A 84 12.77 -23.52 -1.96
C GLU A 84 12.14 -22.23 -2.41
N ARG A 85 12.86 -21.48 -3.25
CA ARG A 85 12.28 -20.35 -3.96
C ARG A 85 10.96 -20.91 -4.40
N ILE A 86 9.85 -20.35 -3.91
CA ILE A 86 8.53 -20.83 -4.26
C ILE A 86 8.58 -20.92 -5.77
N ALA A 87 8.74 -22.14 -6.27
CA ALA A 87 8.84 -22.39 -7.67
C ALA A 87 7.37 -22.34 -8.01
N ILE A 88 6.89 -21.12 -8.28
CA ILE A 88 5.65 -20.92 -8.98
C ILE A 88 5.89 -21.74 -10.24
N PRO A 89 5.27 -22.93 -10.38
CA PRO A 89 5.45 -23.72 -11.58
C PRO A 89 5.05 -22.77 -12.70
N GLU A 90 5.90 -22.60 -13.71
CA GLU A 90 5.42 -21.95 -14.93
C GLU A 90 4.11 -22.67 -15.28
N PRO A 91 2.99 -21.93 -15.40
CA PRO A 91 1.70 -22.54 -15.65
C PRO A 91 1.86 -23.53 -16.79
N ALA A 92 1.46 -24.79 -16.56
CA ALA A 92 1.73 -25.91 -17.47
C ALA A 92 1.29 -25.61 -18.91
N GLU A 93 0.35 -24.69 -19.07
CA GLU A 93 0.17 -23.85 -20.23
C GLU A 93 -0.21 -22.46 -19.72
N VAL A 94 0.68 -21.48 -19.82
CA VAL A 94 0.19 -20.12 -20.05
C VAL A 94 -0.38 -20.22 -21.45
N GLU A 95 -1.69 -20.44 -21.62
CA GLU A 95 -2.30 -20.12 -22.90
C GLU A 95 -1.87 -18.67 -23.14
N PRO A 96 -1.00 -18.38 -24.13
CA PRO A 96 -0.74 -17.01 -24.47
C PRO A 96 -2.10 -16.52 -24.89
N ARG A 97 -2.70 -15.66 -24.05
CA ARG A 97 -3.97 -15.02 -24.37
C ARG A 97 -3.62 -14.04 -25.47
N LYS A 98 -3.43 -14.59 -26.67
CA LYS A 98 -3.34 -13.88 -27.92
C LYS A 98 -4.76 -13.40 -28.07
N GLY A 99 -5.04 -12.21 -27.54
CA GLY A 99 -6.20 -11.45 -27.97
C GLY A 99 -6.22 -11.50 -29.50
N SER A 100 -7.39 -11.35 -30.11
CA SER A 100 -7.58 -11.42 -31.56
C SER A 100 -6.73 -10.42 -32.39
N GLY A 101 -5.74 -9.77 -31.78
CA GLY A 101 -5.03 -8.60 -32.25
C GLY A 101 -5.95 -7.39 -32.19
N PHE A 102 -5.45 -6.28 -32.73
CA PHE A 102 -6.29 -5.11 -33.03
C PHE A 102 -7.23 -5.36 -34.23
N GLY A 103 -7.30 -6.60 -34.72
CA GLY A 103 -7.95 -6.94 -35.99
C GLY A 103 -7.14 -6.44 -37.18
N GLU A 104 -7.81 -6.31 -38.31
CA GLU A 104 -7.25 -5.66 -39.51
C GLU A 104 -7.05 -4.16 -39.23
N LEU A 105 -5.84 -3.67 -39.48
CA LEU A 105 -5.53 -2.25 -39.37
C LEU A 105 -6.28 -1.50 -40.46
N ILE A 106 -7.24 -0.67 -40.07
CA ILE A 106 -7.96 0.21 -40.98
C ILE A 106 -7.14 1.46 -41.29
N ASP A 107 -7.39 2.04 -42.46
CA ASP A 107 -6.83 3.33 -42.84
C ASP A 107 -7.20 4.45 -41.83
N ILE A 108 -6.32 5.42 -41.65
CA ILE A 108 -6.49 6.52 -40.67
C ILE A 108 -7.77 7.30 -40.95
N GLU A 109 -8.09 7.56 -42.22
CA GLU A 109 -9.27 8.34 -42.58
C GLU A 109 -10.55 7.56 -42.29
N GLU A 110 -10.55 6.28 -42.61
CA GLU A 110 -11.65 5.37 -42.27
C GLU A 110 -11.81 5.20 -40.75
N GLY A 111 -10.71 5.11 -40.02
CA GLY A 111 -10.69 5.12 -38.56
C GLY A 111 -11.32 6.37 -37.98
N ARG A 112 -10.94 7.57 -38.44
CA ARG A 112 -11.56 8.83 -38.02
C ARG A 112 -13.05 8.86 -38.33
N ARG A 113 -13.46 8.37 -39.50
CA ARG A 113 -14.87 8.33 -39.92
C ARG A 113 -15.70 7.46 -38.96
N ARG A 114 -15.21 6.25 -38.65
CA ARG A 114 -15.86 5.32 -37.71
C ARG A 114 -15.89 5.87 -36.29
N LEU A 115 -14.79 6.43 -35.80
CA LEU A 115 -14.73 7.10 -34.50
C LEU A 115 -15.73 8.25 -34.44
N SER A 116 -15.84 9.06 -35.49
CA SER A 116 -16.79 10.17 -35.55
C SER A 116 -18.24 9.69 -35.56
N ALA A 117 -18.54 8.58 -36.22
CA ALA A 117 -19.86 7.96 -36.22
C ALA A 117 -20.26 7.36 -34.85
N TYR A 118 -19.27 6.86 -34.10
CA TYR A 118 -19.48 6.31 -32.74
C TYR A 118 -19.45 7.39 -31.64
N SER A 119 -18.93 8.59 -31.94
CA SER A 119 -18.77 9.66 -30.96
C SER A 119 -20.08 10.39 -30.70
N ILE A 120 -20.47 10.48 -29.44
CA ILE A 120 -21.59 11.31 -29.00
C ILE A 120 -21.06 12.72 -28.73
N LYS A 121 -21.64 13.74 -29.39
CA LYS A 121 -21.33 15.14 -29.09
C LYS A 121 -22.06 15.53 -27.80
N GLY A 122 -21.31 15.71 -26.73
CA GLY A 122 -21.81 16.19 -25.43
C GLY A 122 -20.87 17.22 -24.81
N PRO A 123 -21.32 17.98 -23.79
CA PRO A 123 -20.45 18.82 -22.98
C PRO A 123 -19.30 17.99 -22.40
N LEU A 124 -18.10 18.57 -22.38
CA LEU A 124 -16.90 17.89 -21.92
C LEU A 124 -17.02 17.41 -20.46
N GLU A 125 -17.82 18.06 -19.65
CA GLU A 125 -18.03 17.76 -18.24
C GLU A 125 -19.05 16.65 -17.97
N GLU A 126 -19.82 16.20 -18.98
CA GLU A 126 -20.93 15.26 -18.78
C GLU A 126 -20.48 13.91 -18.20
N TRP A 127 -19.32 13.40 -18.62
CA TRP A 127 -18.74 12.16 -18.09
C TRP A 127 -18.23 12.29 -16.66
N ALA A 128 -18.03 13.51 -16.16
CA ALA A 128 -17.42 13.78 -14.86
C ALA A 128 -18.41 13.64 -13.69
N GLY A 129 -19.67 13.31 -13.97
CA GLY A 129 -20.75 13.29 -13.00
C GLY A 129 -21.28 14.70 -12.70
N PRO A 130 -21.99 14.89 -11.58
CA PRO A 130 -22.48 16.21 -11.17
C PRO A 130 -21.32 17.19 -10.97
N VAL A 131 -21.32 18.29 -11.71
CA VAL A 131 -20.32 19.35 -11.62
C VAL A 131 -20.94 20.68 -11.16
N ALA A 132 -20.14 21.56 -10.59
CA ALA A 132 -20.54 22.94 -10.32
C ALA A 132 -19.47 23.93 -10.76
N GLY A 133 -19.92 25.10 -11.22
CA GLY A 133 -19.07 26.27 -11.37
C GLY A 133 -18.82 26.98 -10.03
N SER A 134 -17.88 27.92 -10.04
CA SER A 134 -17.49 28.69 -8.84
C SER A 134 -18.66 29.43 -8.16
N SER A 135 -19.61 29.99 -8.92
CA SER A 135 -20.79 30.64 -8.35
C SER A 135 -21.69 29.66 -7.58
N ALA A 136 -21.95 28.49 -8.15
CA ALA A 136 -22.77 27.48 -7.51
C ALA A 136 -22.10 26.85 -6.27
N LEU A 137 -20.76 26.74 -6.26
CA LEU A 137 -20.01 26.32 -5.08
C LEU A 137 -20.03 27.37 -3.96
N ARG A 138 -20.01 28.67 -4.31
CA ARG A 138 -20.20 29.76 -3.33
C ARG A 138 -21.55 29.66 -2.63
N ASP A 139 -22.61 29.40 -3.38
CA ASP A 139 -23.96 29.27 -2.82
C ASP A 139 -24.09 28.02 -1.91
N ARG A 140 -23.14 27.08 -2.01
CA ARG A 140 -22.98 25.91 -1.13
C ARG A 140 -21.98 26.13 0.01
N GLY A 141 -21.56 27.37 0.26
CA GLY A 141 -20.69 27.74 1.39
C GLY A 141 -19.19 27.69 1.11
N ILE A 142 -18.76 27.40 -0.13
CA ILE A 142 -17.33 27.41 -0.50
C ILE A 142 -16.97 28.77 -1.10
N ALA A 143 -16.31 29.62 -0.31
CA ALA A 143 -15.90 30.94 -0.77
C ALA A 143 -14.98 30.86 -2.01
N ARG A 144 -15.11 31.82 -2.93
CA ARG A 144 -14.34 31.85 -4.18
C ARG A 144 -12.83 31.93 -3.96
N SER A 145 -12.39 32.66 -2.93
CA SER A 145 -10.99 32.72 -2.52
C SER A 145 -10.49 31.35 -2.06
N THR A 146 -11.24 30.67 -1.20
CA THR A 146 -10.93 29.31 -0.72
C THR A 146 -10.82 28.32 -1.88
N LEU A 147 -11.79 28.33 -2.79
CA LEU A 147 -11.76 27.47 -3.97
C LEU A 147 -10.55 27.75 -4.86
N HIS A 148 -10.22 29.04 -5.06
CA HIS A 148 -9.05 29.44 -5.83
C HIS A 148 -7.75 29.00 -5.16
N ASP A 149 -7.64 29.11 -3.83
CA ASP A 149 -6.48 28.67 -3.08
C ASP A 149 -6.30 27.16 -3.12
N TRP A 150 -7.40 26.39 -3.01
CA TRP A 150 -7.37 24.94 -3.19
C TRP A 150 -6.95 24.57 -4.61
N GLN A 151 -7.47 25.26 -5.63
CA GLN A 151 -7.08 25.01 -7.02
C GLN A 151 -5.59 25.30 -7.25
N ARG A 152 -5.08 26.41 -6.70
CA ARG A 152 -3.67 26.78 -6.81
C ARG A 152 -2.73 25.77 -6.12
N ARG A 153 -3.22 25.06 -5.10
CA ARG A 153 -2.48 24.04 -4.34
C ARG A 153 -2.74 22.61 -4.85
N ASP A 154 -3.39 22.47 -6.00
CA ASP A 154 -3.81 21.18 -6.57
C ASP A 154 -4.65 20.33 -5.59
N GLN A 155 -5.39 20.95 -4.67
CA GLN A 155 -6.25 20.23 -3.73
C GLN A 155 -7.63 19.93 -4.28
N VAL A 156 -7.98 20.50 -5.43
CA VAL A 156 -9.23 20.25 -6.15
C VAL A 156 -8.97 19.97 -7.61
N VAL A 157 -9.75 19.07 -8.18
CA VAL A 157 -9.80 18.84 -9.62
C VAL A 157 -10.72 19.89 -10.26
N ALA A 158 -10.11 20.74 -11.10
CA ALA A 158 -10.79 21.73 -11.90
C ALA A 158 -10.77 21.31 -13.38
N LEU A 159 -11.93 20.99 -13.95
CA LEU A 159 -12.07 20.61 -15.36
C LEU A 159 -12.29 21.88 -16.19
N LEU A 160 -11.40 22.14 -17.15
CA LEU A 160 -11.54 23.28 -18.06
C LEU A 160 -12.73 23.04 -19.01
N VAL A 161 -13.74 23.90 -18.91
CA VAL A 161 -14.93 23.95 -19.77
C VAL A 161 -14.80 25.14 -20.73
N GLY A 162 -14.76 24.85 -22.03
CA GLY A 162 -14.44 25.85 -23.05
C GLY A 162 -13.01 26.38 -22.90
N ALA A 163 -12.84 27.69 -23.00
CA ALA A 163 -11.51 28.30 -23.01
C ALA A 163 -11.00 28.81 -21.64
N ARG A 164 -11.90 29.11 -20.69
CA ARG A 164 -11.51 29.82 -19.44
C ARG A 164 -12.30 29.41 -18.20
N LYS A 165 -13.43 28.74 -18.35
CA LYS A 165 -14.30 28.39 -17.21
C LYS A 165 -13.84 27.05 -16.64
N HIS A 166 -13.95 26.91 -15.32
CA HIS A 166 -13.69 25.63 -14.67
C HIS A 166 -14.99 25.09 -14.09
N ALA A 167 -15.21 23.80 -14.33
CA ALA A 167 -16.22 23.00 -13.66
C ALA A 167 -15.53 22.10 -12.63
N PHE A 168 -16.12 22.01 -11.45
CA PHE A 168 -15.58 21.25 -10.33
C PHE A 168 -16.52 20.08 -10.07
N PRO A 169 -16.08 18.83 -10.26
CA PRO A 169 -16.87 17.66 -9.90
C PRO A 169 -17.25 17.67 -8.42
N LEU A 170 -18.51 17.39 -8.11
CA LEU A 170 -19.04 17.53 -6.75
C LEU A 170 -18.64 16.38 -5.84
N GLU A 171 -18.40 15.19 -6.40
CA GLU A 171 -17.98 14.01 -5.64
C GLU A 171 -16.62 14.19 -4.95
N GLN A 172 -15.85 15.20 -5.32
CA GLN A 172 -14.56 15.49 -4.70
C GLN A 172 -14.69 16.24 -3.37
N PHE A 173 -15.89 16.69 -2.99
CA PHE A 173 -16.14 17.42 -1.76
C PHE A 173 -16.89 16.56 -0.74
N VAL A 174 -16.45 16.60 0.51
CA VAL A 174 -17.14 16.06 1.68
C VAL A 174 -17.25 17.20 2.70
N ASP A 175 -18.47 17.48 3.16
CA ASP A 175 -18.76 18.57 4.11
C ASP A 175 -18.17 19.93 3.71
N GLY A 176 -18.19 20.22 2.40
CA GLY A 176 -17.70 21.47 1.84
C GLY A 176 -16.17 21.58 1.75
N ARG A 177 -15.42 20.50 2.02
CA ARG A 177 -13.96 20.44 1.89
C ARG A 177 -13.55 19.44 0.82
N PRO A 178 -12.43 19.67 0.09
CA PRO A 178 -11.91 18.68 -0.82
C PRO A 178 -11.49 17.42 -0.06
N VAL A 179 -11.74 16.27 -0.66
CA VAL A 179 -11.30 14.98 -0.15
C VAL A 179 -9.77 14.95 -0.10
N GLU A 180 -9.23 14.48 1.02
CA GLU A 180 -7.78 14.37 1.21
C GLU A 180 -7.15 13.37 0.23
N GLY A 181 -5.91 13.65 -0.17
CA GLY A 181 -5.17 12.82 -1.12
C GLY A 181 -5.34 13.22 -2.59
N ILE A 182 -6.34 14.04 -2.95
CA ILE A 182 -6.50 14.55 -4.33
C ILE A 182 -5.23 15.22 -4.85
N ALA A 183 -4.54 16.00 -3.99
CA ALA A 183 -3.30 16.66 -4.37
C ALA A 183 -2.17 15.69 -4.73
N ASP A 184 -2.06 14.58 -4.01
CA ASP A 184 -1.06 13.56 -4.30
C ASP A 184 -1.37 12.87 -5.63
N ILE A 185 -2.63 12.59 -5.91
CA ILE A 185 -3.07 12.00 -7.18
C ILE A 185 -2.83 12.98 -8.34
N LEU A 186 -3.16 14.26 -8.18
CA LEU A 186 -2.90 15.28 -9.19
C LEU A 186 -1.40 15.44 -9.47
N LYS A 187 -0.56 15.33 -8.44
CA LYS A 187 0.90 15.35 -8.58
C LYS A 187 1.45 14.15 -9.35
N ILE A 188 0.92 12.95 -9.10
CA ILE A 188 1.33 11.72 -9.79
C ILE A 188 0.88 11.74 -11.26
N VAL A 189 -0.39 12.11 -11.52
CA VAL A 189 -0.97 12.04 -12.86
C VAL A 189 -0.59 13.23 -13.74
N GLY A 190 -0.38 14.40 -13.13
CA GLY A 190 -0.01 15.67 -13.80
C GLY A 190 -1.12 16.33 -14.63
N ASN A 191 -2.22 15.63 -14.92
CA ASN A 191 -3.33 16.16 -15.71
C ASN A 191 -4.67 16.00 -14.97
N PRO A 192 -5.39 17.11 -14.67
CA PRO A 192 -6.64 17.05 -13.89
C PRO A 192 -7.74 16.21 -14.52
N ARG A 193 -7.85 16.21 -15.85
CA ARG A 193 -8.85 15.40 -16.56
C ARG A 193 -8.58 13.91 -16.40
N ARG A 194 -7.32 13.51 -16.63
CA ARG A 194 -6.89 12.11 -16.47
C ARG A 194 -7.03 11.65 -15.02
N ALA A 195 -6.66 12.51 -14.07
CA ALA A 195 -6.79 12.22 -12.65
C ALA A 195 -8.26 11.98 -12.27
N TRP A 196 -9.17 12.86 -12.69
CA TRP A 196 -10.60 12.68 -12.40
C TRP A 196 -11.17 11.41 -13.03
N LEU A 197 -10.84 11.14 -14.29
CA LEU A 197 -11.27 9.93 -14.99
C LEU A 197 -10.88 8.67 -14.22
N TRP A 198 -9.64 8.60 -13.77
CA TRP A 198 -9.17 7.47 -12.97
C TRP A 198 -9.87 7.40 -11.60
N LEU A 199 -10.06 8.54 -10.92
CA LEU A 199 -10.70 8.60 -9.61
C LEU A 199 -12.15 8.08 -9.60
N VAL A 200 -12.90 8.28 -10.70
CA VAL A 200 -14.31 7.87 -10.81
C VAL A 200 -14.51 6.52 -11.51
N GLN A 201 -13.45 5.92 -12.05
CA GLN A 201 -13.50 4.59 -12.64
C GLN A 201 -13.21 3.50 -11.60
N GLN A 202 -13.78 2.31 -11.81
CA GLN A 202 -13.45 1.14 -11.00
C GLN A 202 -12.01 0.73 -11.29
N SER A 203 -11.22 0.55 -10.23
CA SER A 203 -9.82 0.11 -10.35
C SER A 203 -9.67 -1.35 -9.92
N PRO A 204 -9.17 -2.24 -10.79
CA PRO A 204 -8.86 -3.63 -10.41
C PRO A 204 -7.85 -3.73 -9.27
N LEU A 205 -6.92 -2.78 -9.16
CA LEU A 205 -5.92 -2.72 -8.09
C LEU A 205 -6.53 -2.41 -6.72
N LEU A 206 -7.74 -1.85 -6.70
CA LEU A 206 -8.44 -1.41 -5.49
C LEU A 206 -9.69 -2.26 -5.23
N GLY A 207 -9.67 -3.53 -5.65
CA GLY A 207 -10.81 -4.45 -5.47
C GLY A 207 -12.05 -4.04 -6.26
N ASN A 208 -11.87 -3.48 -7.47
CA ASN A 208 -12.92 -2.92 -8.32
C ASN A 208 -13.71 -1.77 -7.68
N MET A 209 -13.15 -1.12 -6.67
CA MET A 209 -13.70 0.11 -6.10
C MET A 209 -13.23 1.33 -6.89
N ARG A 210 -14.03 2.41 -6.84
CA ARG A 210 -13.60 3.71 -7.36
C ARG A 210 -12.60 4.33 -6.37
N PRO A 211 -11.44 4.81 -6.84
CA PRO A 211 -10.47 5.47 -5.96
C PRO A 211 -11.08 6.61 -5.13
N ILE A 212 -12.00 7.41 -5.69
CA ILE A 212 -12.64 8.52 -4.97
C ILE A 212 -13.44 8.04 -3.75
N ASP A 213 -14.04 6.85 -3.80
CA ASP A 213 -14.81 6.29 -2.68
C ASP A 213 -13.89 5.80 -1.56
N LEU A 214 -12.68 5.38 -1.91
CA LEU A 214 -11.65 5.00 -0.93
C LEU A 214 -11.02 6.23 -0.27
N LEU A 215 -10.78 7.30 -1.03
CA LEU A 215 -10.30 8.56 -0.46
C LEU A 215 -11.31 9.16 0.54
N LYS A 216 -12.62 9.08 0.24
CA LYS A 216 -13.69 9.47 1.18
C LYS A 216 -13.73 8.63 2.47
N ARG A 217 -13.13 7.44 2.46
CA ARG A 217 -13.01 6.53 3.61
C ARG A 217 -11.64 6.64 4.30
N GLU A 218 -10.89 7.72 4.01
CA GLU A 218 -9.56 7.99 4.56
C GLU A 218 -8.50 6.92 4.19
N ARG A 219 -8.77 6.09 3.17
CA ARG A 219 -7.83 5.07 2.66
C ARG A 219 -6.89 5.67 1.62
N LYS A 220 -6.24 6.77 1.98
CA LYS A 220 -5.39 7.56 1.08
C LYS A 220 -4.19 6.78 0.56
N ASP A 221 -3.46 6.12 1.45
CA ASP A 221 -2.17 5.49 1.10
C ASP A 221 -2.35 4.42 0.03
N GLU A 222 -3.40 3.61 0.14
CA GLU A 222 -3.72 2.56 -0.85
C GLU A 222 -4.03 3.16 -2.24
N VAL A 223 -4.76 4.28 -2.27
CA VAL A 223 -5.09 4.96 -3.53
C VAL A 223 -3.85 5.59 -4.15
N VAL A 224 -2.97 6.18 -3.33
CA VAL A 224 -1.71 6.76 -3.81
C VAL A 224 -0.78 5.70 -4.39
N GLU A 225 -0.62 4.56 -3.72
CA GLU A 225 0.20 3.44 -4.23
C GLU A 225 -0.37 2.84 -5.52
N ALA A 226 -1.70 2.69 -5.61
CA ALA A 226 -2.33 2.25 -6.85
C ALA A 226 -2.12 3.26 -7.99
N ALA A 227 -2.18 4.57 -7.72
CA ALA A 227 -1.90 5.59 -8.72
C ALA A 227 -0.45 5.52 -9.21
N ARG A 228 0.53 5.36 -8.32
CA ARG A 228 1.94 5.19 -8.71
C ARG A 228 2.13 4.00 -9.64
N THR A 229 1.51 2.87 -9.30
CA THR A 229 1.58 1.65 -10.12
C THR A 229 1.02 1.88 -11.53
N VAL A 230 -0.06 2.65 -11.67
CA VAL A 230 -0.71 2.91 -12.96
C VAL A 230 0.02 3.97 -13.80
N PHE A 231 0.60 4.99 -13.16
CA PHE A 231 1.07 6.19 -13.88
C PHE A 231 2.59 6.39 -13.89
N GLU A 232 3.33 5.80 -12.95
CA GLU A 232 4.80 5.92 -12.89
C GLU A 232 5.51 4.74 -13.61
N TYR A 233 4.87 3.57 -13.67
CA TYR A 233 5.42 2.37 -14.32
C TYR A 233 4.49 1.88 -15.45
N PRO A 234 4.56 2.50 -16.65
CA PRO A 234 3.80 2.06 -17.82
C PRO A 234 4.32 0.74 -18.42
#